data_AF-A0A355XV31-F1
#
_entry.id   AF-A0A355XV31-F1
#
_cell.length_a   1.000
_cell.length_b   1.000
_cell.length_c   1.000
_cell.angle_alpha   90.00
_cell.angle_beta   90.00
_cell.angle_gamma   90.00
#
_symmetry.space_group_name_H-M   'P 1'
#
loop_
_entity.id
_entity.type
_entity.pdbx_description
1 polymer ?
#
loop_
_entity_poly.entity_id
_entity_poly.type
_entity_poly.pdbx_seq_one_letter_code
_entity_poly.pdbx_strand_id
1 'polypeptide(L)'
;MAQSYNRDRGFVHPGGLHTQEDFDRIKSLLAQGDPTITAAVKVLTSAAYAQSTAGTNPVQTIVRGGGKGENYINAARGATIAYQ
;
A
#
# COMPACT_ATOMS: atom_id res chain seq x y z
N MET A 1 -23.37 -25.07 11.05
CA MET A 1 -23.23 -23.87 11.90
C MET A 1 -22.01 -23.11 11.41
N ALA A 2 -22.13 -21.82 11.08
CA ALA A 2 -20.99 -21.01 10.63
C ALA A 2 -20.03 -20.79 11.80
N GLN A 3 -18.74 -21.05 11.59
CA GLN A 3 -17.70 -20.89 12.59
C GLN A 3 -17.64 -19.40 13.01
N SER A 4 -17.78 -19.12 14.31
CA SER A 4 -17.70 -17.75 14.82
C SER A 4 -16.32 -17.17 14.51
N TYR A 5 -16.29 -16.05 13.80
CA TYR A 5 -15.06 -15.36 13.43
C TYR A 5 -14.23 -15.01 14.69
N ASN A 6 -12.96 -15.42 14.69
CA ASN A 6 -12.03 -15.09 15.76
C ASN A 6 -11.48 -13.66 15.49
N ARG A 7 -11.88 -12.69 16.31
CA ARG A 7 -11.47 -11.28 16.21
C ARG A 7 -9.99 -11.05 16.54
N ASP A 8 -9.36 -11.99 17.23
CA ASP A 8 -7.96 -11.92 17.67
C ASP A 8 -6.97 -12.52 16.65
N ARG A 9 -7.47 -12.92 15.48
CA ARG A 9 -6.67 -13.36 14.32
C ARG A 9 -6.89 -12.48 13.08
N GLY A 10 -7.39 -11.25 13.27
CA GLY A 10 -7.52 -10.26 12.21
C GLY A 10 -6.20 -9.55 11.90
N PHE A 11 -6.08 -8.96 10.71
CA PHE A 11 -5.02 -7.99 10.43
C PHE A 11 -5.21 -6.79 11.37
N VAL A 12 -4.32 -6.65 12.36
CA VAL A 12 -4.26 -5.44 13.20
C VAL A 12 -3.64 -4.34 12.35
N HIS A 13 -4.31 -3.18 12.24
CA HIS A 13 -3.81 -2.03 11.50
C HIS A 13 -3.49 -0.85 12.44
N PRO A 14 -2.33 -0.18 12.29
CA PRO A 14 -1.25 -0.54 11.37
C PRO A 14 -0.58 -1.87 11.78
N GLY A 15 -0.31 -2.70 10.77
CA GLY A 15 0.31 -4.02 10.94
C GLY A 15 0.44 -4.74 9.60
N GLY A 16 1.46 -5.58 9.51
CA GLY A 16 2.05 -6.05 8.26
C GLY A 16 3.52 -5.66 8.21
N LEU A 17 3.84 -4.51 7.61
CA LEU A 17 5.22 -4.02 7.46
C LEU A 17 5.65 -2.96 8.49
N HIS A 18 4.69 -2.24 9.08
CA HIS A 18 4.95 -1.11 9.99
C HIS A 18 4.12 -1.24 11.26
N THR A 19 4.63 -0.70 12.37
CA THR A 19 3.89 -0.56 13.62
C THR A 19 3.40 0.89 13.82
N GLN A 20 2.58 1.13 14.85
CA GLN A 20 2.15 2.49 15.21
C GLN A 20 3.35 3.36 15.62
N GLU A 21 4.31 2.78 16.35
CA GLU A 21 5.53 3.43 16.81
C GLU A 21 6.41 3.91 15.64
N ASP A 22 6.46 3.15 14.54
CA ASP A 22 7.17 3.58 13.33
C ASP A 22 6.57 4.87 12.75
N PHE A 23 5.23 4.94 12.66
CA PHE A 23 4.57 6.14 12.15
C PHE A 23 4.78 7.33 13.07
N ASP A 24 4.72 7.14 14.38
CA ASP A 24 4.92 8.22 15.34
C ASP A 24 6.36 8.74 15.31
N ARG A 25 7.34 7.84 15.19
CA ARG A 25 8.75 8.19 14.97
C ARG A 25 8.93 9.01 13.70
N ILE A 26 8.34 8.60 12.58
CA ILE A 26 8.44 9.34 11.31
C ILE A 26 7.79 10.73 11.40
N LYS A 27 6.63 10.84 12.02
CA LYS A 27 5.97 12.15 12.25
C LYS A 27 6.84 13.09 13.09
N SER A 28 7.46 12.57 14.15
CA SER A 28 8.38 13.35 14.99
C SER A 28 9.58 13.86 14.19
N LEU A 29 10.22 13.00 13.38
CA LEU A 29 11.38 13.39 12.56
C LEU A 29 11.01 14.42 11.48
N LEU A 30 9.83 14.29 10.86
CA LEU A 30 9.31 15.31 9.95
C LEU A 30 9.09 16.65 10.64
N ALA A 31 8.50 16.66 11.84
CA ALA A 31 8.27 17.90 12.59
C ALA A 31 9.58 18.58 13.02
N GLN A 32 10.64 17.81 13.23
CA GLN A 32 12.00 18.29 13.52
C GLN A 32 12.75 18.77 12.27
N GLY A 33 12.18 18.57 11.07
CA GLY A 33 12.81 18.96 9.82
C GLY A 33 13.96 18.04 9.39
N ASP A 34 13.94 16.76 9.77
CA ASP A 34 14.95 15.79 9.34
C ASP A 34 15.02 15.75 7.80
N PRO A 35 16.18 16.05 7.18
CA PRO A 35 16.28 16.19 5.74
C PRO A 35 16.13 14.85 5.00
N THR A 36 16.55 13.75 5.61
CA THR A 36 16.46 12.41 5.01
C THR A 36 15.02 11.93 5.00
N ILE A 37 14.32 12.05 6.12
CA ILE A 37 12.91 11.67 6.23
C ILE A 37 12.04 12.58 5.36
N THR A 38 12.31 13.89 5.35
CA THR A 38 11.60 14.84 4.49
C THR A 38 11.74 14.49 3.01
N ALA A 39 12.96 14.19 2.55
CA ALA A 39 13.20 13.78 1.17
C ALA A 39 12.50 12.47 0.83
N ALA A 40 12.56 11.47 1.73
CA ALA A 40 11.90 10.17 1.52
C ALA A 40 10.38 10.30 1.44
N VAL A 41 9.76 11.07 2.35
CA VAL A 41 8.31 11.29 2.36
C VAL A 41 7.87 12.02 1.09
N LYS A 42 8.64 13.01 0.63
CA LYS A 42 8.37 13.69 -0.65
C LYS A 42 8.36 12.71 -1.83
N VAL A 43 9.31 11.77 -1.88
CA VAL A 43 9.32 10.74 -2.92
C VAL A 43 8.04 9.90 -2.87
N LEU A 44 7.66 9.43 -1.69
CA LEU A 44 6.47 8.58 -1.51
C LEU A 44 5.17 9.31 -1.88
N THR A 45 5.00 10.55 -1.44
CA THR A 45 3.77 11.33 -1.68
C THR A 45 3.69 11.92 -3.10
N SER A 46 4.83 12.06 -3.80
CA SER A 46 4.85 12.49 -5.20
C SER A 46 4.56 11.38 -6.21
N ALA A 47 4.52 10.12 -5.77
CA ALA A 47 4.26 8.99 -6.64
C ALA A 47 2.87 9.09 -7.28
N ALA A 48 2.77 8.81 -8.58
CA ALA A 48 1.51 8.90 -9.33
C ALA A 48 0.39 8.02 -8.76
N TYR A 49 0.76 6.87 -8.18
CA TYR A 49 -0.19 5.92 -7.57
C TYR A 49 -0.52 6.22 -6.10
N ALA A 50 0.14 7.22 -5.49
CA ALA A 50 -0.20 7.72 -4.15
C ALA A 50 -1.22 8.88 -4.18
N GLN A 51 -1.61 9.32 -5.39
CA GLN A 51 -2.60 10.39 -5.53
C GLN A 51 -4.01 9.84 -5.29
N SER A 52 -4.87 10.62 -4.64
CA SER A 52 -6.27 10.23 -4.38
C SER A 52 -7.10 10.01 -5.65
N THR A 53 -6.62 10.51 -6.79
CA THR A 53 -7.22 10.32 -8.11
C THR A 53 -6.73 9.07 -8.83
N ALA A 54 -5.79 8.31 -8.26
CA ALA A 54 -5.26 7.10 -8.87
C ALA A 54 -6.34 6.01 -8.96
N GLY A 55 -6.68 5.60 -10.18
CA GLY A 55 -7.66 4.55 -10.45
C GLY A 55 -7.03 3.16 -10.58
N THR A 56 -7.75 2.14 -10.12
CA THR A 56 -7.39 0.73 -10.39
C THR A 56 -8.06 0.23 -11.66
N ASN A 57 -7.53 -0.85 -12.25
CA ASN A 57 -8.06 -1.45 -13.49
C ASN A 57 -8.43 -2.92 -13.27
N PRO A 58 -9.47 -3.22 -12.47
CA PRO A 58 -9.87 -4.60 -12.18
C PRO A 58 -10.37 -5.30 -13.43
N VAL A 59 -10.04 -6.59 -13.57
CA VAL A 59 -10.47 -7.46 -14.66
C VAL A 59 -10.90 -8.80 -14.08
N GLN A 60 -11.84 -9.48 -14.75
CA GLN A 60 -12.38 -10.75 -14.26
C GLN A 60 -11.34 -11.88 -14.23
N THR A 61 -10.43 -11.91 -15.21
CA THR A 61 -9.39 -12.95 -15.32
C THR A 61 -8.02 -12.32 -15.52
N ILE A 62 -7.04 -12.77 -14.73
CA ILE A 62 -5.64 -12.38 -14.85
C ILE A 62 -4.89 -13.37 -15.74
N VAL A 63 -4.19 -12.84 -16.73
CA VAL A 63 -3.33 -13.57 -17.67
C VAL A 63 -1.87 -13.22 -17.42
N ARG A 64 -1.05 -14.24 -17.18
CA ARG A 64 0.41 -14.15 -16.97
C ARG A 64 1.10 -15.35 -17.65
N GLY A 65 2.16 -15.11 -18.42
CA GLY A 65 2.97 -16.14 -19.08
C GLY A 65 2.47 -16.57 -20.47
N GLY A 66 1.63 -15.77 -21.13
CA GLY A 66 0.93 -16.16 -22.38
C GLY A 66 1.49 -15.56 -23.68
N GLY A 67 2.51 -14.70 -23.61
CA GLY A 67 3.16 -14.08 -24.79
C GLY A 67 2.36 -12.98 -25.50
N LYS A 68 1.02 -12.97 -25.40
CA LYS A 68 0.15 -11.86 -25.84
C LYS A 68 -1.03 -11.66 -24.88
N GLY A 69 -1.43 -10.41 -24.67
CA GLY A 69 -2.62 -10.07 -23.86
C GLY A 69 -2.42 -10.19 -22.35
N GLU A 70 -1.19 -10.12 -21.86
CA GLU A 70 -0.94 -10.15 -20.41
C GLU A 70 -1.51 -8.91 -19.72
N ASN A 71 -2.19 -9.14 -18.60
CA ASN A 71 -2.84 -8.07 -17.83
C ASN A 71 -2.53 -8.16 -16.33
N TYR A 72 -1.63 -9.06 -15.90
CA TYR A 72 -1.26 -9.25 -14.50
C TYR A 72 -0.77 -7.97 -13.81
N ILE A 73 -0.23 -7.02 -14.57
CA ILE A 73 0.26 -5.76 -14.02
C ILE A 73 -0.86 -4.92 -13.40
N ASN A 74 -2.12 -5.13 -13.81
CA ASN A 74 -3.27 -4.46 -13.22
C ASN A 74 -3.43 -4.84 -11.74
N ALA A 75 -3.18 -6.10 -11.39
CA ALA A 75 -3.21 -6.56 -10.00
C ALA A 75 -2.07 -5.95 -9.17
N ALA A 76 -0.85 -5.92 -9.72
CA ALA A 76 0.30 -5.31 -9.04
C ALA A 76 0.11 -3.81 -8.81
N ARG A 77 -0.35 -3.07 -9.84
CA ARG A 77 -0.68 -1.64 -9.73
C ARG A 77 -1.80 -1.40 -8.72
N GLY A 78 -2.83 -2.24 -8.73
CA GLY A 78 -3.93 -2.17 -7.75
C GLY A 78 -3.43 -2.32 -6.32
N ALA A 79 -2.54 -3.29 -6.07
CA ALA A 79 -1.92 -3.46 -4.76
C ALA A 79 -1.05 -2.25 -4.36
N THR A 80 -0.30 -1.67 -5.30
CA THR A 80 0.48 -0.44 -5.05
C THR A 80 -0.42 0.74 -4.70
N ILE A 81 -1.53 0.95 -5.42
CA ILE A 81 -2.49 2.03 -5.14
C ILE A 81 -3.18 1.83 -3.79
N ALA A 82 -3.49 0.58 -3.41
CA ALA A 82 -4.15 0.30 -2.13
C ALA A 82 -3.21 0.42 -0.90
N TYR A 83 -1.90 0.30 -1.10
CA TYR A 83 -0.91 0.41 -0.04
C TYR A 83 -0.53 1.87 0.28
N GLN A 84 -0.45 2.72 -0.74
CA GLN A 84 -0.05 4.13 -0.61
C GLN A 84 -1.17 4.98 0.00
#